data_AF-A0A5B7C3L1-F1
#
_entry.id   AF-A0A5B7C3L1-F1
#
_cell.length_a   1.000
_cell.length_b   1.000
_cell.length_c   1.000
_cell.angle_alpha   90.00
_cell.angle_beta   90.00
_cell.angle_gamma   90.00
#
_symmetry.space_group_name_H-M   'P 1'
#
loop_
_entity.id
_entity.type
_entity.pdbx_description
1 polymer ?
#
loop_
_entity_poly.entity_id
_entity_poly.type
_entity_poly.pdbx_seq_one_letter_code
_entity_poly.pdbx_strand_id
1 'polypeptide(L)'
;NKTIIYRATLDPDGNFRLYAHIFETSDNSTVLIEWSALKNQCEARGFCGVNSYCLSNGSIADCFCFPGFVFVYPDMRYLGCYQSFIDEQGCRRKEPKLLYNV
;
A
#
# COMPACT_ATOMS: atom_id res chain seq x y z
N ASN A 1 -30.27 25.47 3.96
CA ASN A 1 -29.88 24.59 5.08
C ASN A 1 -28.70 23.75 4.67
N LYS A 2 -27.69 23.64 5.53
CA LYS A 2 -26.47 22.85 5.29
C LYS A 2 -26.46 21.70 6.30
N THR A 3 -26.43 20.47 5.81
CA THR A 3 -26.34 19.27 6.67
C THR A 3 -24.93 18.71 6.54
N ILE A 4 -24.28 18.40 7.66
CA ILE A 4 -22.94 17.79 7.67
C ILE A 4 -23.03 16.45 8.39
N ILE A 5 -22.56 15.38 7.74
CA ILE A 5 -22.47 14.03 8.31
C ILE A 5 -21.00 13.64 8.39
N TYR A 6 -20.54 13.28 9.59
CA TYR A 6 -19.18 12.78 9.79
C TYR A 6 -19.15 11.26 9.67
N ARG A 7 -18.18 10.73 8.91
CA ARG A 7 -17.95 9.30 8.72
C ARG A 7 -16.49 8.97 9.00
N ALA A 8 -16.23 8.20 10.04
CA ALA A 8 -14.92 7.61 10.30
C ALA A 8 -14.88 6.17 9.76
N THR A 9 -13.87 5.83 8.97
CA THR A 9 -13.76 4.49 8.36
C THR A 9 -12.31 4.10 8.12
N LEU A 10 -12.03 2.79 8.13
CA LEU A 10 -10.78 2.24 7.61
C LEU A 10 -10.94 2.08 6.10
N ASP A 11 -10.12 2.78 5.33
CA ASP A 11 -10.18 2.72 3.88
C ASP A 11 -9.42 1.50 3.33
N PRO A 12 -9.65 1.09 2.05
CA PRO A 12 -9.01 -0.07 1.45
C PRO A 12 -7.48 -0.02 1.40
N ASP A 13 -6.89 1.18 1.49
CA ASP A 13 -5.45 1.39 1.57
C ASP A 13 -4.89 1.21 2.99
N GLY A 14 -5.72 0.76 3.94
CA GLY A 14 -5.34 0.52 5.33
C GLY A 14 -5.21 1.78 6.18
N ASN A 15 -5.62 2.95 5.68
CA ASN A 15 -5.57 4.21 6.43
C ASN A 15 -6.94 4.53 7.04
N PHE A 16 -6.95 4.84 8.34
CA PHE A 16 -8.17 5.25 9.04
C PHE A 16 -8.40 6.75 8.85
N ARG A 17 -9.54 7.13 8.29
CA ARG A 17 -9.85 8.52 7.91
C ARG A 17 -11.19 8.99 8.45
N LEU A 18 -11.25 10.28 8.78
CA LEU A 18 -12.47 11.00 9.10
C LEU A 18 -12.89 11.85 7.90
N TYR A 19 -14.10 11.61 7.41
CA TYR A 19 -14.71 12.35 6.33
C TYR A 19 -15.84 13.24 6.83
N ALA A 20 -15.96 14.45 6.27
CA ALA A 20 -17.14 15.29 6.38
C ALA A 20 -17.90 15.28 5.05
N HIS A 21 -19.14 14.79 5.09
CA HIS A 21 -20.08 14.80 3.98
C HIS A 21 -20.99 16.01 4.13
N ILE A 22 -20.84 16.99 3.24
CA ILE A 22 -21.55 18.26 3.27
C ILE A 22 -22.64 18.21 2.21
N PHE A 23 -23.89 18.40 2.63
CA PHE A 23 -25.07 18.44 1.76
C PHE A 23 -25.66 19.86 1.76
N GLU A 24 -25.75 20.46 0.59
CA GLU A 24 -26.36 21.77 0.37
C GLU A 24 -27.75 21.62 -0.25
N THR A 25 -28.59 22.64 -0.07
CA THR A 25 -29.99 22.65 -0.57
C THR A 25 -30.12 22.57 -2.10
N SER A 26 -29.03 22.77 -2.85
CA SER A 26 -29.01 22.81 -4.31
C SER A 26 -28.31 21.58 -4.89
N ASP A 27 -28.76 20.36 -4.57
CA ASP A 27 -28.23 19.05 -5.03
C ASP A 27 -26.68 18.91 -5.05
N ASN A 28 -26.00 19.79 -4.33
CA ASN A 28 -24.57 19.89 -4.31
C ASN A 28 -24.09 19.17 -3.05
N SER A 29 -23.19 18.21 -3.26
CA SER A 29 -22.58 17.47 -2.16
C SER A 29 -21.07 17.49 -2.31
N THR A 30 -20.40 17.76 -1.19
CA THR A 30 -18.94 17.82 -1.13
C THR A 30 -18.47 16.88 -0.03
N VAL A 31 -17.39 16.14 -0.31
CA VAL A 31 -16.75 15.29 0.68
C VAL A 31 -15.37 15.84 0.97
N LEU A 32 -15.08 16.09 2.25
CA LEU A 32 -13.77 16.54 2.73
C LEU A 32 -13.14 15.45 3.60
N ILE A 33 -11.82 15.31 3.49
CA ILE A 33 -11.03 14.53 4.45
C ILE A 33 -10.63 15.50 5.56
N GLU A 34 -11.25 15.37 6.72
CA GLU A 34 -10.98 16.21 7.90
C GLU A 34 -9.69 15.77 8.59
N TRP A 35 -9.43 14.46 8.60
CA TRP A 35 -8.26 13.89 9.27
C TRP A 35 -7.91 12.51 8.70
N SER A 36 -6.63 12.14 8.76
CA SER A 36 -6.12 10.82 8.39
C SER A 36 -5.09 10.36 9.43
N ALA A 37 -5.13 9.08 9.80
CA ALA A 37 -4.19 8.50 10.75
C ALA A 37 -2.77 8.47 10.22
N LEU A 38 -2.61 8.14 8.93
CA LEU A 38 -1.32 8.04 8.26
C LEU A 38 -1.21 9.12 7.18
N LYS A 39 -0.04 9.73 7.08
CA LYS A 39 0.27 10.69 6.00
C LYS A 39 0.76 9.96 4.75
N ASN A 40 1.47 8.85 4.93
CA ASN A 40 1.95 7.99 3.87
C ASN A 40 1.34 6.59 4.02
N GLN A 41 0.78 6.06 2.94
CA GLN A 41 0.19 4.70 2.91
C GLN A 41 1.21 3.61 3.26
N CYS A 42 2.51 3.81 3.00
CA CYS A 42 3.57 2.88 3.42
C CYS A 42 3.75 2.76 4.93
N GLU A 43 3.21 3.69 5.72
CA GLU A 43 3.18 3.57 7.18
C GLU A 43 2.17 2.51 7.66
N ALA A 44 1.22 2.12 6.79
CA ALA A 44 0.26 1.07 7.10
C ALA A 44 0.98 -0.28 7.09
N ARG A 45 1.06 -0.90 8.28
CA ARG A 45 1.66 -2.22 8.42
C ARG A 45 0.87 -3.23 7.61
N GLY A 46 1.57 -3.95 6.73
CA GLY A 46 0.95 -4.93 5.83
C GLY A 46 0.37 -4.33 4.55
N PHE A 47 0.63 -3.06 4.23
CA PHE A 47 0.28 -2.47 2.93
C PHE A 47 0.85 -3.31 1.77
N CYS A 48 2.09 -3.77 1.91
CA CYS A 48 2.72 -4.71 0.99
C CYS A 48 2.91 -6.09 1.63
N GLY A 49 2.62 -7.13 0.85
CA GLY A 49 2.78 -8.52 1.24
C GLY A 49 4.23 -8.98 1.39
N VAL A 50 4.39 -10.27 1.66
CA VAL A 50 5.70 -10.87 1.95
C VAL A 50 6.67 -10.69 0.77
N ASN A 51 7.96 -10.51 1.06
CA ASN A 51 9.05 -10.29 0.08
C ASN A 51 8.86 -9.10 -0.88
N SER A 52 8.09 -8.11 -0.44
CA SER A 52 7.91 -6.87 -1.18
C SER A 52 8.12 -5.66 -0.27
N TYR A 53 8.44 -4.53 -0.88
CA TYR A 53 8.61 -3.25 -0.20
C TYR A 53 7.64 -2.22 -0.76
N CYS A 54 7.33 -1.23 0.08
CA CYS A 54 6.43 -0.14 -0.25
C CYS A 54 7.21 1.06 -0.74
N LEU A 55 6.75 1.66 -1.83
CA LEU A 55 7.26 2.94 -2.34
C LEU A 55 6.08 3.91 -2.48
N SER A 56 6.25 5.13 -1.97
CA SER A 56 5.24 6.20 -2.10
C SER A 56 5.85 7.48 -2.65
N ASN A 57 5.08 8.18 -3.48
CA ASN A 57 5.39 9.54 -3.93
C ASN A 57 4.75 10.64 -3.06
N GLY A 58 4.28 10.29 -1.85
CA GLY A 58 3.73 11.22 -0.86
C GLY A 58 2.22 11.10 -0.64
N SER A 59 1.48 10.42 -1.52
CA SER A 59 0.04 10.17 -1.33
C SER A 59 -0.42 8.82 -1.88
N ILE A 60 0.19 8.36 -2.97
CA ILE A 60 -0.08 7.04 -3.54
C ILE A 60 1.14 6.17 -3.26
N ALA A 61 0.90 5.00 -2.68
CA ALA A 61 1.88 3.95 -2.50
C ALA A 61 1.60 2.77 -3.42
N ASP A 62 2.66 2.08 -3.81
CA ASP A 62 2.61 0.81 -4.54
C ASP A 62 3.66 -0.16 -4.00
N CYS A 63 3.50 -1.44 -4.33
CA CYS A 63 4.34 -2.52 -3.85
C CYS A 63 5.26 -3.05 -4.94
N PHE A 64 6.51 -3.31 -4.57
CA PHE A 64 7.55 -3.80 -5.46
C PHE A 64 8.26 -5.01 -4.86
N CYS A 65 8.59 -5.99 -5.69
CA CYS A 65 9.36 -7.15 -5.24
C CYS A 65 10.82 -6.78 -4.99
N PHE A 66 11.42 -7.39 -3.95
CA PHE A 66 12.86 -7.38 -3.84
C PHE A 66 13.52 -8.08 -5.04
N PRO A 67 14.78 -7.73 -5.41
CA PRO A 67 15.51 -8.43 -6.46
C PRO A 67 15.52 -9.95 -6.24
N GLY A 68 15.24 -10.73 -7.29
CA GLY A 68 15.12 -12.20 -7.21
C GLY A 68 13.74 -12.73 -6.82
N PHE A 69 12.77 -11.84 -6.59
CA PHE A 69 11.37 -12.17 -6.35
C PHE A 69 10.48 -11.67 -7.49
N VAL A 70 9.35 -12.35 -7.70
CA VAL A 70 8.33 -11.99 -8.68
C VAL A 70 6.95 -11.98 -8.00
N PHE A 71 6.04 -11.16 -8.51
CA PHE A 71 4.70 -11.02 -7.93
C PHE A 71 3.96 -12.35 -7.93
N VAL A 72 3.26 -12.66 -6.83
CA VAL A 72 2.33 -13.80 -6.77
C VAL A 72 1.23 -13.60 -7.82
N TYR A 73 0.67 -12.39 -7.86
CA TYR A 73 -0.28 -11.94 -8.87
C TYR A 73 0.09 -10.54 -9.34
N PRO A 74 0.54 -10.34 -10.59
CA PRO A 74 0.99 -9.03 -11.08
C PRO A 74 -0.08 -7.92 -10.98
N ASP A 75 -1.36 -8.28 -11.10
CA ASP A 75 -2.49 -7.36 -11.00
C ASP A 75 -2.87 -7.01 -9.55
N MET A 76 -2.36 -7.78 -8.57
CA MET A 76 -2.62 -7.63 -7.15
C MET A 76 -1.30 -7.58 -6.37
N ARG A 77 -0.49 -6.55 -6.63
CA ARG A 77 0.87 -6.39 -6.09
C ARG A 77 0.94 -6.40 -4.56
N TYR A 78 -0.12 -5.98 -3.88
CA TYR A 78 -0.22 -6.00 -2.42
C TYR A 78 -0.18 -7.43 -1.83
N LEU A 79 -0.45 -8.47 -2.63
CA LEU A 79 -0.30 -9.87 -2.20
C LEU A 79 1.17 -10.28 -2.02
N GLY A 80 2.12 -9.44 -2.46
CA GLY A 80 3.55 -9.66 -2.31
C GLY A 80 4.13 -10.56 -3.40
N CYS A 81 5.26 -11.16 -3.07
CA CYS A 81 6.13 -11.81 -4.03
C CYS A 81 6.64 -13.17 -3.53
N TYR A 82 6.96 -14.04 -4.49
CA TYR A 82 7.61 -15.32 -4.24
C TYR A 82 8.94 -15.39 -4.98
N GLN A 83 9.81 -16.29 -4.54
CA GLN A 83 11.14 -16.46 -5.08
C GLN A 83 11.07 -17.10 -6.48
N SER A 84 11.72 -16.51 -7.48
CA SER A 84 11.56 -16.94 -8.87
C SER A 84 12.53 -18.04 -9.32
N PHE A 85 13.37 -18.58 -8.43
CA PHE A 85 14.35 -19.62 -8.77
C PHE A 85 14.04 -20.97 -8.12
N ILE A 86 14.37 -22.04 -8.84
CA ILE A 86 14.38 -23.40 -8.30
C ILE A 86 15.64 -23.53 -7.43
N ASP A 87 15.42 -23.85 -6.16
CA ASP A 87 16.38 -23.91 -5.05
C ASP A 87 17.67 -24.71 -5.35
N GLU A 88 17.64 -25.60 -6.34
CA GLU A 88 18.75 -26.50 -6.68
C GLU A 88 19.99 -25.79 -7.27
N GLN A 89 19.86 -24.62 -7.89
CA GLN A 89 21.01 -23.88 -8.44
C GLN A 89 21.62 -22.86 -7.47
N GLY A 90 20.83 -22.39 -6.49
CA GLY A 90 21.24 -21.38 -5.51
C GLY A 90 22.04 -21.98 -4.34
N CYS A 91 21.55 -23.07 -3.75
CA CYS A 91 22.19 -23.73 -2.61
C CYS A 91 23.54 -24.40 -2.94
N ARG A 92 23.86 -24.61 -4.23
CA ARG A 92 25.17 -25.15 -4.68
C ARG A 92 26.26 -24.09 -4.88
N ARG A 93 25.93 -22.79 -4.77
CA ARG A 93 26.94 -21.73 -4.89
C ARG A 93 27.67 -21.56 -3.55
N LYS A 94 28.97 -21.83 -3.54
CA LYS A 94 29.87 -21.64 -2.38
C LYS A 94 30.12 -20.17 -2.01
N GLU A 95 29.54 -19.20 -2.74
CA GLU A 95 29.64 -17.78 -2.41
C GLU A 95 28.25 -17.12 -2.44
N PRO A 96 27.77 -16.59 -1.30
CA PRO A 96 26.60 -15.73 -1.28
C PRO A 96 27.03 -14.31 -1.66
N LYS A 97 27.20 -14.01 -2.96
CA LYS A 97 27.27 -12.61 -3.40
C LYS A 97 25.88 -12.04 -3.58
N LEU A 98 25.17 -11.85 -2.47
CA LEU A 98 24.12 -10.84 -2.37
C LEU A 98 24.77 -9.57 -1.85
N LEU A 99 25.61 -8.95 -2.69
CA LEU A 99 26.10 -7.60 -2.46
C LEU A 99 24.98 -6.66 -2.91
N TYR A 100 24.10 -6.30 -1.99
CA TYR A 100 23.16 -5.21 -2.22
C TYR A 100 23.73 -3.96 -1.57
N ASN A 101 24.07 -2.98 -2.40
CA ASN A 101 24.14 -1.60 -1.95
C ASN A 101 22.70 -1.12 -1.80
N VAL A 102 22.27 -0.98 -0.54
CA VAL A 102 21.10 -0.17 -0.16
C VAL A 102 21.52 1.29 -0.16
#